data_AF-A0A0T0PYI8-F1
#
_entry.id   AF-A0A0T0PYI8-F1
#
_cell.length_a   1.000
_cell.length_b   1.000
_cell.length_c   1.000
_cell.angle_alpha   90.00
_cell.angle_beta   90.00
_cell.angle_gamma   90.00
#
_symmetry.space_group_name_H-M   'P 1'
#
loop_
_entity.id
_entity.type
_entity.pdbx_description
1 polymer ?
#
loop_
_entity_poly.entity_id
_entity_poly.type
_entity_poly.pdbx_seq_one_letter_code
_entity_poly.pdbx_strand_id
1 'polypeptide(L)'
;MCDSLSLRDDGVTMMTARKQFLGVGDVDTSILDLFDARKQRPATEAELREQRVSYAFGNAMRDAITKDSVLAASRSVRIRD
;
A
#
# COMPACT_ATOMS: atom_id res chain seq x y z
N MET A 1 39.09 22.29 6.95
CA MET A 1 39.34 22.33 5.50
C MET A 1 38.90 20.98 4.97
N CYS A 2 37.65 20.87 4.49
CA CYS A 2 37.29 20.77 3.05
C CYS A 2 37.92 19.52 2.41
N ASP A 3 37.20 18.54 1.87
CA ASP A 3 36.10 18.64 0.91
C ASP A 3 35.20 17.38 0.97
N SER A 4 33.87 17.51 0.98
CA SER A 4 33.00 17.65 -0.21
C SER A 4 32.96 16.39 -1.08
N LEU A 5 32.16 15.40 -0.68
CA LEU A 5 31.59 14.41 -1.62
C LEU A 5 30.07 14.40 -1.46
N SER A 6 29.46 15.18 -2.34
CA SER A 6 28.08 15.11 -2.79
C SER A 6 27.55 13.68 -2.73
N LEU A 7 26.65 13.41 -1.78
CA LEU A 7 25.77 12.25 -1.86
C LEU A 7 24.84 12.51 -3.04
N ARG A 8 25.05 11.70 -4.06
CA ARG A 8 24.24 11.66 -5.27
C ARG A 8 22.78 11.54 -4.88
N ASP A 9 21.97 12.38 -5.50
CA ASP A 9 20.53 12.26 -5.58
C ASP A 9 20.22 10.98 -6.38
N ASP A 10 20.41 9.83 -5.74
CA ASP A 10 20.03 8.53 -6.30
C ASP A 10 18.52 8.40 -6.14
N GLY A 11 17.75 9.16 -6.93
CA GLY A 11 16.41 8.91 -7.47
C GLY A 11 15.40 8.03 -6.71
N VAL A 12 15.52 7.86 -5.41
CA VAL A 12 14.59 7.12 -4.58
C VAL A 12 13.54 8.12 -4.17
N THR A 13 12.46 8.13 -4.95
CA THR A 13 11.17 8.72 -4.56
C THR A 13 10.98 8.45 -3.08
N MET A 14 10.93 9.50 -2.27
CA MET A 14 10.80 9.50 -0.81
C MET A 14 9.69 8.52 -0.42
N MET A 15 10.06 7.25 -0.19
CA MET A 15 9.12 6.23 0.23
C MET A 15 8.67 6.72 1.59
N THR A 16 7.41 7.14 1.69
CA THR A 16 6.74 7.49 2.96
C THR A 16 7.36 6.65 4.05
N ALA A 17 8.11 7.28 4.96
CA ALA A 17 8.90 6.58 5.97
C ALA A 17 7.93 5.71 6.75
N ARG A 18 7.85 4.43 6.38
CA ARG A 18 6.91 3.50 7.00
C ARG A 18 7.37 3.42 8.44
N LYS A 19 6.52 3.87 9.34
CA LYS A 19 6.70 3.70 10.78
C LYS A 19 6.64 2.20 11.04
N GLN A 20 7.77 1.52 10.82
CA GLN A 20 7.93 0.12 11.11
C GLN A 20 7.64 -0.03 12.60
N PHE A 21 6.65 -0.86 12.91
CA PHE A 21 6.03 -0.98 14.23
C PHE A 21 7.08 -0.91 15.34
N LEU A 22 6.82 -0.04 16.33
CA LEU A 22 7.65 0.14 17.52
C LEU A 22 7.53 -1.12 18.39
N GLY A 23 8.29 -2.15 18.05
CA GLY A 23 8.37 -3.42 18.81
C GLY A 23 7.40 -4.51 18.34
N VAL A 24 7.77 -5.75 18.64
CA VAL A 24 6.89 -6.92 18.53
C VAL A 24 5.95 -6.85 19.72
N GLY A 25 4.74 -6.31 19.52
CA GLY A 25 3.68 -6.42 20.52
C GLY A 25 3.20 -7.86 20.62
N ASP A 26 2.73 -8.27 21.81
CA ASP A 26 2.05 -9.55 21.95
C ASP A 26 0.87 -9.61 20.98
N VAL A 27 0.85 -10.64 20.15
CA VAL A 27 -0.19 -10.82 19.15
C VAL A 27 -1.44 -11.32 19.85
N ASP A 28 -2.53 -10.60 19.70
CA ASP A 28 -3.84 -11.03 20.17
C ASP A 28 -4.24 -12.33 19.47
N THR A 29 -4.36 -13.40 20.25
CA THR A 29 -4.67 -14.75 19.74
C THR A 29 -6.03 -14.81 19.04
N SER A 30 -6.98 -13.97 19.45
CA SER A 30 -8.29 -13.88 18.79
C SER A 30 -8.19 -13.37 17.35
N ILE A 31 -7.21 -12.51 17.07
CA ILE A 31 -6.95 -12.00 15.72
C ILE A 31 -6.29 -13.08 14.86
N LEU A 32 -5.40 -13.89 15.43
CA LEU A 32 -4.81 -15.03 14.74
C LEU A 32 -5.86 -16.06 14.34
N ASP A 33 -6.76 -16.39 15.25
CA ASP A 33 -7.85 -17.34 15.00
C ASP A 33 -8.77 -16.84 13.87
N LEU A 34 -9.12 -15.56 13.87
CA LEU A 34 -9.90 -14.93 12.79
C LEU A 34 -9.17 -14.96 11.45
N PHE A 35 -7.86 -14.75 11.47
CA PHE A 35 -7.03 -14.77 10.27
C PHE A 35 -6.93 -16.18 9.69
N ASP A 36 -6.70 -17.19 10.53
CA ASP A 36 -6.62 -18.58 10.12
C ASP A 36 -7.96 -19.11 9.59
N ALA A 37 -9.07 -18.72 10.21
CA ALA A 37 -10.42 -19.02 9.71
C ALA A 37 -10.67 -18.40 8.31
N ARG A 38 -10.09 -17.23 8.03
CA ARG A 38 -10.22 -16.54 6.74
C ARG A 38 -9.32 -17.10 5.64
N LYS A 39 -8.13 -17.64 5.97
CA LYS A 39 -7.14 -18.15 4.99
C LYS A 39 -7.70 -19.21 4.03
N GLN A 40 -8.62 -20.04 4.52
CA GLN A 40 -9.18 -21.15 3.74
C GLN A 40 -10.24 -20.70 2.73
N ARG A 41 -10.68 -19.43 2.79
CA ARG A 41 -11.71 -18.91 1.89
C ARG A 41 -11.06 -18.22 0.69
N PRO A 42 -11.26 -18.71 -0.55
CA PRO A 42 -10.79 -18.00 -1.73
C PRO A 42 -11.45 -16.63 -1.82
N ALA A 43 -10.65 -15.61 -2.16
CA ALA A 43 -11.16 -14.27 -2.37
C ALA A 43 -11.92 -14.19 -3.70
N THR A 44 -13.05 -13.50 -3.70
CA THR A 44 -13.81 -13.22 -4.92
C THR A 44 -13.16 -12.08 -5.70
N GLU A 45 -13.41 -12.00 -7.01
CA GLU A 45 -12.88 -10.90 -7.83
C GLU A 45 -13.39 -9.52 -7.37
N ALA A 46 -14.60 -9.46 -6.82
CA ALA A 46 -15.14 -8.23 -6.26
C ALA A 46 -14.33 -7.76 -5.03
N GLU A 47 -13.94 -8.69 -4.14
CA GLU A 47 -13.11 -8.40 -2.97
C GLU A 47 -11.69 -8.02 -3.36
N LEU A 48 -11.11 -8.72 -4.33
CA LEU A 48 -9.78 -8.38 -4.87
C LEU A 48 -9.78 -6.99 -5.51
N ARG A 49 -10.83 -6.65 -6.27
CA ARG A 49 -11.01 -5.32 -6.86
C ARG A 49 -11.08 -4.24 -5.78
N GLU A 50 -11.89 -4.46 -4.74
CA GLU A 50 -12.01 -3.52 -3.62
C GLU A 50 -10.68 -3.34 -2.88
N GLN A 51 -9.93 -4.43 -2.67
CA GLN A 51 -8.60 -4.39 -2.07
C GLN A 51 -7.62 -3.58 -2.93
N ARG A 52 -7.62 -3.76 -4.25
CA ARG A 52 -6.77 -2.99 -5.18
C ARG A 52 -7.09 -1.49 -5.12
N VAL A 53 -8.38 -1.13 -5.10
CA VAL A 53 -8.82 0.27 -4.97
C VAL A 53 -8.37 0.87 -3.64
N SER A 54 -8.59 0.14 -2.54
CA SER A 54 -8.20 0.60 -1.21
C SER A 54 -6.68 0.76 -1.08
N TYR A 55 -5.91 -0.15 -1.66
CA TYR A 55 -4.46 -0.06 -1.71
C TYR A 55 -3.98 1.16 -2.50
N ALA A 56 -4.50 1.36 -3.72
CA ALA A 56 -4.12 2.49 -4.55
C ALA A 56 -4.50 3.84 -3.91
N PHE A 57 -5.66 3.94 -3.26
CA PHE A 57 -6.06 5.13 -2.51
C PHE A 57 -5.17 5.36 -1.28
N GLY A 58 -4.91 4.33 -0.47
CA GLY A 58 -4.06 4.44 0.72
C GLY A 58 -2.59 4.77 0.43
N ASN A 59 -2.15 4.59 -0.82
CA ASN A 59 -0.81 4.95 -1.29
C ASN A 59 -0.83 6.16 -2.25
N ALA A 60 -1.94 6.90 -2.34
CA ALA A 60 -2.03 8.06 -3.20
C ALA A 60 -1.08 9.18 -2.71
N MET A 61 -0.33 9.77 -3.65
CA MET A 61 0.67 10.82 -3.33
C MET A 61 0.07 12.24 -3.25
N ARG A 62 -1.24 12.39 -3.46
CA ARG A 62 -1.93 13.69 -3.50
C ARG A 62 -3.25 13.61 -2.78
N ASP A 63 -3.53 14.62 -1.95
CA ASP A 63 -4.77 14.71 -1.16
C ASP A 63 -6.04 14.86 -2.01
N ALA A 64 -5.89 15.28 -3.27
CA ALA A 64 -7.00 15.40 -4.22
C ALA A 64 -7.48 14.04 -4.79
N ILE A 65 -6.71 12.96 -4.61
CA ILE A 65 -7.10 11.63 -5.07
C ILE A 65 -8.09 11.04 -4.08
N THR A 66 -9.33 10.82 -4.52
CA THR A 66 -10.39 10.20 -3.72
C THR A 66 -10.53 8.72 -4.05
N LYS A 67 -11.07 7.93 -3.12
CA LYS A 67 -11.38 6.51 -3.35
C LYS A 67 -12.27 6.32 -4.59
N ASP A 68 -13.23 7.20 -4.80
CA ASP A 68 -14.12 7.15 -5.96
C ASP A 68 -13.38 7.41 -7.28
N SER A 69 -12.42 8.34 -7.27
CA SER A 69 -11.58 8.60 -8.45
C SER A 69 -10.71 7.40 -8.82
N VAL A 70 -10.15 6.72 -7.81
CA VAL A 70 -9.39 5.47 -7.97
C VAL A 70 -10.28 4.34 -8.48
N LEU A 71 -11.48 4.19 -7.91
CA LEU A 71 -12.46 3.21 -8.35
C LEU A 71 -12.84 3.44 -9.82
N ALA A 72 -13.04 4.69 -10.23
CA ALA A 72 -13.32 5.04 -11.62
C ALA A 72 -12.17 4.67 -12.56
N ALA A 73 -10.94 5.05 -12.22
CA ALA A 73 -9.75 4.75 -13.01
C ALA A 73 -9.45 3.24 -13.09
N SER A 74 -9.74 2.47 -12.04
CA SER A 74 -9.51 1.02 -12.00
C SER A 74 -10.28 0.24 -13.07
N ARG A 75 -11.36 0.81 -13.60
CA ARG A 75 -12.19 0.22 -14.65
C ARG A 75 -11.64 0.43 -16.06
N SER A 76 -10.73 1.38 -16.25
CA SER A 76 -10.30 1.86 -17.57
C SER A 76 -8.80 1.76 -17.79
N VAL A 77 -8.13 0.76 -17.21
CA VAL A 77 -6.71 0.51 -17.49
C VAL A 77 -6.57 0.06 -18.95
N ARG A 78 -6.04 0.95 -19.78
CA ARG A 78 -5.50 0.61 -21.09
C ARG A 78 -3.99 0.57 -20.95
N ILE A 79 -3.40 -0.62 -20.96
CA ILE A 79 -1.97 -0.74 -21.19
C ILE A 79 -1.77 -0.42 -22.67
N ARG A 80 -0.97 0.61 -22.95
CA ARG A 80 -0.61 0.99 -24.29
C ARG A 80 0.69 0.25 -24.61
N ASP A 81 0.65 -0.61 -25.62
CA ASP A 81 1.80 -1.36 -26.14
C ASP A 81 2.89 -0.43 -26.69
#